data_AF-A0AAV8TVF3-F1
#
_entry.id   AF-A0AAV8TVF3-F1
#
_cell.length_a   1.000
_cell.length_b   1.000
_cell.length_c   1.000
_cell.angle_alpha   90.00
_cell.angle_beta   90.00
_cell.angle_gamma   90.00
#
_symmetry.space_group_name_H-M   'P 1'
#
loop_
_entity.id
_entity.type
_entity.pdbx_description
1 polymer ?
#
loop_
_entity_poly.entity_id
_entity_poly.type
_entity_poly.pdbx_seq_one_letter_code
_entity_poly.pdbx_strand_id
1 'polypeptide(L)'
;MNKPLIVFCNKTDLQSLKGIAEDDKKLVMEMKAEAMKTVIGQGGDAAEDKSVLLTMSTLTEEGVIAVKNATCERLLDQRVELKMKSIKVNDYLNRYHVAMPKPGDEKERPPRISQVVLEVKAKKHGYQAF
;
A
#
# COMPACT_ATOMS: atom_id res chain seq x y z
N MET A 1 6.10 -20.26 10.44
CA MET A 1 5.71 -19.52 9.23
C MET A 1 4.49 -18.68 9.61
N ASN A 2 4.72 -17.46 10.10
CA ASN A 2 3.65 -16.65 10.67
C ASN A 2 2.94 -15.91 9.54
N LYS A 3 1.61 -15.99 9.46
CA LYS A 3 0.80 -15.26 8.46
C LYS A 3 0.50 -13.85 9.00
N PRO A 4 0.45 -12.82 8.15
CA PRO A 4 0.10 -11.48 8.60
C PRO A 4 -1.40 -11.46 8.94
N LEU A 5 -1.74 -10.95 10.12
CA LEU A 5 -3.12 -10.87 10.61
C LEU A 5 -3.58 -9.41 10.61
N ILE A 6 -4.76 -9.16 10.02
CA ILE A 6 -5.43 -7.85 10.01
C ILE A 6 -6.87 -8.08 10.46
N VAL A 7 -7.35 -7.21 11.35
CA VAL A 7 -8.71 -7.25 11.87
C VAL A 7 -9.51 -6.13 11.20
N PHE A 8 -10.69 -6.45 10.69
CA PHE A 8 -11.62 -5.44 10.17
C PHE A 8 -13.01 -5.63 10.75
N CYS A 9 -13.66 -4.51 11.07
CA CYS A 9 -15.05 -4.46 11.52
C CYS A 9 -15.94 -4.12 10.33
N ASN A 10 -16.85 -5.04 9.98
CA ASN A 10 -17.84 -4.84 8.92
C ASN A 10 -19.14 -4.22 9.47
N LYS A 11 -19.98 -3.68 8.58
CA LYS A 11 -21.30 -3.10 8.87
C LYS A 11 -21.27 -1.82 9.71
N THR A 12 -20.27 -0.96 9.49
CA THR A 12 -20.17 0.32 10.20
C THR A 12 -21.26 1.33 9.87
N ASP A 13 -22.03 1.07 8.82
CA ASP A 13 -23.26 1.78 8.45
C ASP A 13 -24.39 1.61 9.48
N LEU A 14 -24.47 0.45 10.14
CA LEU A 14 -25.47 0.18 11.17
C LEU A 14 -25.00 0.63 12.56
N GLN A 15 -23.77 0.29 12.91
CA GLN A 15 -23.19 0.65 14.19
C GLN A 15 -21.71 0.97 14.04
N SER A 16 -21.36 2.23 14.32
CA SER A 16 -19.97 2.67 14.27
C SER A 16 -19.17 2.11 15.45
N LEU A 17 -17.85 2.00 15.28
CA LEU A 17 -16.93 1.50 16.31
C LEU A 17 -16.90 2.38 17.58
N LYS A 18 -17.40 3.62 17.49
CA LYS A 18 -17.57 4.52 18.65
C LYS A 18 -18.86 4.26 19.43
N GLY A 19 -19.87 3.68 18.80
CA GLY A 19 -21.21 3.45 19.35
C GLY A 19 -21.43 2.05 19.93
N ILE A 20 -20.40 1.20 20.01
CA ILE A 20 -20.48 -0.12 20.67
C ILE A 20 -20.30 0.01 22.20
N ALA A 21 -20.78 -1.02 22.93
CA ALA A 21 -20.67 -1.08 24.38
C ALA A 21 -19.19 -1.08 24.83
N GLU A 22 -18.93 -0.58 26.05
CA GLU A 22 -17.55 -0.40 26.53
C GLU A 22 -16.81 -1.73 26.69
N ASP A 23 -17.51 -2.79 27.06
CA ASP A 23 -16.92 -4.13 27.17
C ASP A 23 -16.54 -4.71 25.79
N ASP A 24 -17.39 -4.50 24.78
CA ASP A 24 -17.09 -4.90 23.40
C ASP A 24 -15.92 -4.08 22.82
N LYS A 25 -15.83 -2.79 23.15
CA LYS A 25 -14.69 -1.95 22.74
C LYS A 25 -13.38 -2.49 23.30
N LYS A 26 -13.36 -2.89 24.58
CA LYS A 26 -12.17 -3.48 25.20
C LYS A 26 -11.74 -4.74 24.46
N LEU A 27 -12.68 -5.63 24.14
CA LEU A 27 -12.39 -6.85 23.40
C LEU A 27 -11.78 -6.56 22.01
N VAL A 28 -12.33 -5.58 21.28
CA VAL A 28 -11.79 -5.18 19.97
C VAL A 28 -10.38 -4.59 20.09
N MET A 29 -10.11 -3.83 21.16
CA MET A 29 -8.77 -3.31 21.44
C MET A 29 -7.77 -4.40 21.82
N GLU A 30 -8.21 -5.43 22.55
CA GLU A 30 -7.39 -6.63 22.84
C GLU A 30 -7.06 -7.39 21.56
N MET A 31 -8.04 -7.62 20.68
CA MET A 31 -7.81 -8.23 19.37
C MET A 31 -6.82 -7.44 18.52
N LYS A 32 -6.92 -6.10 18.55
CA LYS A 32 -5.95 -5.21 17.88
C LYS A 32 -4.55 -5.42 18.46
N ALA A 33 -4.41 -5.49 19.78
CA ALA A 33 -3.11 -5.69 20.44
C ALA A 33 -2.50 -7.07 20.12
N GLU A 34 -3.30 -8.13 20.05
CA GLU A 34 -2.83 -9.46 19.64
C GLU A 34 -2.38 -9.49 18.19
N ALA A 35 -3.16 -8.89 17.29
CA ALA A 35 -2.79 -8.77 15.88
C ALA A 35 -1.49 -7.97 15.71
N MET A 36 -1.28 -6.91 16.49
CA MET A 36 -0.01 -6.16 16.51
C MET A 36 1.20 -6.99 16.96
N LYS A 37 1.04 -7.92 17.91
CA LYS A 37 2.15 -8.83 18.31
C LYS A 37 2.61 -9.69 17.13
N THR A 38 1.69 -10.12 16.26
CA THR A 38 2.04 -10.88 15.05
C THR A 38 2.83 -10.04 14.05
N VAL A 39 2.57 -8.72 14.00
CA VAL A 39 3.25 -7.73 13.15
C VAL A 39 4.69 -7.50 13.61
N ILE A 40 4.91 -7.33 14.92
CA ILE A 40 6.24 -7.11 15.51
C ILE A 40 7.11 -8.37 15.36
N GLY A 41 6.55 -9.56 15.55
CA GLY A 41 7.26 -10.83 15.38
C GLY A 41 7.72 -11.12 13.93
N GLN A 42 7.27 -10.33 12.97
CA GLN A 42 7.65 -10.41 11.55
C GLN A 42 8.64 -9.32 11.13
N GLY A 43 9.13 -8.47 12.03
CA GLY A 43 10.09 -7.42 11.70
C GLY A 43 9.47 -6.15 11.09
N GLY A 44 8.15 -5.97 11.20
CA GLY A 44 7.50 -4.72 10.81
C GLY A 44 7.58 -3.66 11.91
N ASP A 45 7.71 -2.39 11.53
CA ASP A 45 7.68 -1.26 12.46
C ASP A 45 6.33 -1.18 13.19
N ALA A 46 6.39 -1.05 14.52
CA ALA A 46 5.23 -0.94 15.40
C ALA A 46 4.49 0.41 15.27
N ALA A 47 4.97 1.32 14.42
CA ALA A 47 4.46 2.68 14.29
C ALA A 47 3.14 2.78 13.50
N GLU A 48 2.70 1.70 12.84
CA GLU A 48 1.48 1.70 12.04
C GLU A 48 0.23 1.28 12.85
N ASP A 49 -0.10 2.08 13.87
CA ASP A 49 -1.27 1.90 14.73
C ASP A 49 -2.62 1.83 13.98
N LYS A 50 -2.64 2.29 12.72
CA LYS A 50 -3.83 2.42 11.87
C LYS A 50 -4.06 1.29 10.88
N SER A 51 -3.09 0.40 10.63
CA SER A 51 -3.24 -0.64 9.57
C SER A 51 -3.83 -1.96 10.08
N VAL A 52 -3.84 -2.18 11.39
CA VAL A 52 -4.24 -3.48 11.98
C VAL A 52 -5.73 -3.58 12.28
N LEU A 53 -6.38 -2.46 12.62
CA LEU A 53 -7.82 -2.39 12.85
C LEU A 53 -8.46 -1.42 11.87
N LEU A 54 -9.21 -1.96 10.92
CA LEU A 54 -9.91 -1.18 9.90
C LEU A 54 -11.42 -1.32 10.04
N THR A 55 -12.15 -0.37 9.49
CA THR A 55 -13.61 -0.39 9.44
C THR A 55 -14.05 -0.36 7.99
N MET A 56 -15.08 -1.14 7.67
CA MET A 56 -15.67 -1.16 6.34
C MET A 56 -17.19 -1.38 6.41
N SER A 57 -17.88 -0.90 5.38
CA SER A 57 -19.25 -1.28 5.10
C SER A 57 -19.35 -1.79 3.67
N THR A 58 -19.93 -2.98 3.51
CA THR A 58 -20.26 -3.53 2.18
C THR A 58 -21.56 -2.96 1.62
N LEU A 59 -22.33 -2.20 2.41
CA LEU A 59 -23.57 -1.57 1.96
C LEU A 59 -23.31 -0.18 1.37
N THR A 60 -22.51 0.64 2.06
CA THR A 60 -22.13 1.98 1.59
C THR A 60 -20.85 1.99 0.76
N GLU A 61 -20.20 0.84 0.61
CA GLU A 61 -18.88 0.65 -0.02
C GLU A 61 -17.72 1.43 0.65
N GLU A 62 -17.99 2.02 1.81
CA GLU A 62 -17.00 2.77 2.58
C GLU A 62 -15.93 1.85 3.14
N GLY A 63 -14.67 2.24 2.99
CA GLY A 63 -13.52 1.52 3.56
C GLY A 63 -13.14 0.22 2.83
N VAL A 64 -13.94 -0.27 1.86
CA VAL A 64 -13.65 -1.52 1.12
C VAL A 64 -12.29 -1.46 0.41
N ILE A 65 -12.04 -0.36 -0.32
CA ILE A 65 -10.77 -0.16 -1.04
C ILE A 65 -9.62 0.02 -0.06
N ALA A 66 -9.84 0.73 1.05
CA ALA A 66 -8.81 0.94 2.07
C ALA A 66 -8.37 -0.39 2.71
N VAL A 67 -9.32 -1.26 3.08
CA VAL A 67 -9.01 -2.60 3.60
C VAL A 67 -8.26 -3.44 2.57
N LYS A 68 -8.68 -3.40 1.31
CA LYS A 68 -8.00 -4.12 0.23
C LYS A 68 -6.54 -3.67 0.10
N ASN A 69 -6.31 -2.36 0.03
CA ASN A 69 -4.96 -1.83 -0.18
C ASN A 69 -4.05 -2.17 1.02
N ALA A 70 -4.51 -1.89 2.24
CA ALA A 70 -3.75 -2.17 3.45
C ALA A 70 -3.41 -3.67 3.62
N THR A 71 -4.35 -4.57 3.29
CA THR A 71 -4.10 -6.01 3.37
C THR A 71 -3.14 -6.51 2.28
N CYS A 72 -3.27 -6.00 1.06
CA CYS A 72 -2.37 -6.34 -0.04
C CYS A 72 -0.94 -5.81 0.20
N GLU A 73 -0.78 -4.55 0.58
CA GLU A 73 0.51 -3.93 0.90
C GLU A 73 1.22 -4.73 2.01
N ARG A 74 0.51 -5.01 3.11
CA ARG A 74 1.06 -5.78 4.22
C ARG A 74 1.54 -7.18 3.81
N LEU A 75 0.75 -7.87 2.99
CA LEU A 75 1.11 -9.20 2.49
C LEU A 75 2.31 -9.13 1.54
N LEU A 76 2.39 -8.08 0.72
CA LEU A 76 3.49 -7.85 -0.20
C LEU A 76 4.79 -7.56 0.55
N ASP A 77 4.78 -6.71 1.57
CA ASP A 77 5.97 -6.39 2.37
C ASP A 77 6.60 -7.66 2.96
N GLN A 78 5.79 -8.50 3.61
CA GLN A 78 6.27 -9.76 4.15
C GLN A 78 6.83 -10.69 3.05
N ARG A 79 6.14 -10.77 1.91
CA ARG A 79 6.58 -11.61 0.79
C ARG A 79 7.87 -11.10 0.16
N VAL A 80 8.02 -9.78 0.01
CA VAL A 80 9.22 -9.14 -0.52
C VAL A 80 10.37 -9.37 0.44
N GLU A 81 10.19 -9.19 1.74
CA GLU A 81 11.27 -9.43 2.72
C GLU A 81 11.75 -10.89 2.69
N LEU A 82 10.83 -11.86 2.68
CA LEU A 82 11.16 -13.28 2.53
C LEU A 82 11.84 -13.57 1.18
N LYS A 83 11.39 -12.90 0.12
CA LYS A 83 12.00 -13.04 -1.20
C LYS A 83 13.40 -12.46 -1.21
N MET A 84 13.64 -11.29 -0.64
CA MET A 84 14.93 -10.62 -0.53
C MET A 84 15.95 -11.47 0.24
N LYS A 85 15.52 -12.20 1.28
CA LYS A 85 16.36 -13.16 2.01
C LYS A 85 16.65 -14.45 1.20
N SER A 86 16.02 -14.65 0.05
CA SER A 86 16.19 -15.84 -0.80
C SER A 86 17.29 -15.65 -1.86
N ILE A 87 18.01 -16.72 -2.15
CA ILE A 87 19.05 -16.77 -3.19
C ILE A 87 18.52 -16.41 -4.58
N LYS A 88 17.23 -16.69 -4.85
CA LYS A 88 16.58 -16.48 -6.15
C LYS A 88 16.40 -15.01 -6.55
N VAL A 89 16.74 -14.05 -5.70
CA VAL A 89 16.64 -12.61 -6.03
C VAL A 89 17.60 -12.24 -7.16
N ASN A 90 18.78 -12.87 -7.16
CA ASN A 90 19.84 -12.60 -8.14
C ASN A 90 19.39 -12.86 -9.58
N ASP A 91 18.53 -13.85 -9.81
CA ASP A 91 17.98 -14.18 -11.14
C ASP A 91 17.17 -13.03 -11.76
N TYR A 92 16.62 -12.15 -10.94
CA TYR A 92 15.75 -11.04 -11.38
C TYR A 92 16.41 -9.67 -11.25
N LEU A 93 17.62 -9.58 -10.68
CA LEU A 93 18.29 -8.30 -10.39
C LEU A 93 18.43 -7.42 -11.64
N ASN A 94 18.69 -8.05 -12.78
CA ASN A 94 18.83 -7.41 -14.09
C ASN A 94 17.54 -6.69 -14.55
N ARG A 95 16.37 -7.13 -14.07
CA ARG A 95 15.07 -6.50 -14.40
C ARG A 95 14.78 -5.27 -13.55
N TYR A 96 15.38 -5.17 -12.37
CA TYR A 96 15.24 -4.02 -11.47
C TYR A 96 16.28 -2.94 -11.77
N HIS A 97 17.43 -3.33 -12.35
CA HIS A 97 18.49 -2.39 -12.69
C HIS A 97 18.08 -1.49 -13.87
N VAL A 98 17.82 -0.22 -13.59
CA VAL A 98 17.65 0.83 -14.60
C VAL A 98 19.03 1.39 -14.94
N ALA A 99 19.45 1.24 -16.21
CA ALA A 99 20.72 1.78 -16.66
C ALA A 99 20.68 3.30 -16.69
N MET A 100 21.53 3.94 -15.88
CA MET A 100 21.69 5.39 -15.87
C MET A 100 22.58 5.82 -17.06
N PRO A 101 22.16 6.81 -17.86
CA PRO A 101 22.94 7.29 -18.98
C PRO A 101 24.25 7.89 -18.47
N LYS A 102 25.38 7.45 -19.03
CA LYS A 102 26.67 8.09 -18.77
C LYS A 102 26.69 9.45 -19.48
N PRO A 103 27.25 10.51 -18.87
CA PRO A 103 27.48 11.77 -19.56
C PRO A 103 28.26 11.50 -20.85
N GLY A 104 27.61 11.75 -21.99
CA GLY A 104 28.16 11.53 -23.32
C GLY A 104 28.62 12.85 -23.93
N ASP A 105 28.23 13.09 -25.18
CA ASP A 105 28.48 14.36 -25.87
C ASP A 105 27.74 15.54 -25.22
N GLU A 106 28.30 16.75 -25.33
CA GLU A 106 27.66 18.04 -24.93
C GLU A 106 26.53 18.46 -25.90
N LYS A 107 25.90 17.50 -26.59
CA LYS A 107 24.81 17.74 -27.53
C LYS A 107 23.49 17.38 -26.86
N GLU A 108 22.59 18.36 -26.76
CA GLU A 108 21.23 18.13 -26.26
C GLU A 108 20.43 17.24 -27.22
N ARG A 109 19.75 16.24 -26.66
CA ARG A 109 18.85 15.33 -27.40
C ARG A 109 17.43 15.44 -26.82
N PRO A 110 16.70 16.54 -27.11
CA PRO A 110 15.37 16.74 -26.55
C PRO A 110 14.34 15.77 -27.16
N PRO A 111 13.29 15.38 -26.42
CA PRO A 111 12.21 14.56 -26.94
C PRO A 111 11.42 15.35 -27.99
N ARG A 112 11.31 14.80 -29.21
CA ARG A 112 10.59 15.45 -30.32
C ARG A 112 9.15 14.97 -30.40
N ILE A 113 8.27 15.61 -29.62
CA ILE A 113 6.83 15.35 -29.61
C ILE A 113 6.15 16.39 -30.53
N SER A 114 5.22 15.96 -31.39
CA SER A 114 4.49 16.89 -32.26
C SER A 114 3.54 17.81 -31.47
N GLN A 115 3.38 19.04 -31.95
CA GLN A 115 2.52 20.06 -31.31
C GLN A 115 1.07 19.57 -31.15
N VAL A 116 0.53 18.90 -32.17
CA VAL A 116 -0.84 18.32 -32.12
C VAL A 116 -1.00 17.35 -30.94
N VAL A 117 0.00 16.51 -30.66
CA VAL A 117 -0.05 15.56 -29.54
C VAL A 117 0.07 16.28 -28.20
N LEU A 118 0.87 17.34 -28.12
CA LEU A 118 0.98 18.19 -26.92
C LEU A 118 -0.33 18.92 -26.61
N GLU A 119 -0.98 19.48 -27.62
CA GLU A 119 -2.28 20.15 -27.49
C GLU A 119 -3.39 19.18 -27.06
N VAL A 120 -3.41 17.96 -27.62
CA VAL A 120 -4.36 16.92 -27.21
C VAL A 120 -4.10 16.47 -25.77
N LYS A 121 -2.83 16.33 -25.36
CA LYS A 121 -2.48 16.03 -23.96
C LYS A 121 -2.90 17.17 -23.02
N ALA A 122 -2.64 18.42 -23.39
CA ALA A 122 -2.99 19.59 -22.59
C ALA A 122 -4.51 19.72 -22.40
N LYS A 123 -5.29 19.49 -23.46
CA LYS A 123 -6.77 19.48 -23.41
C LYS A 123 -7.33 18.33 -22.56
N LYS A 124 -6.67 17.16 -22.53
CA LYS A 124 -7.10 16.00 -21.75
C LYS A 124 -6.74 16.07 -20.26
N HIS A 125 -5.62 16.73 -19.92
CA HIS A 125 -5.10 16.73 -18.55
C HIS A 125 -5.11 18.09 -17.84
N GLY A 126 -5.60 19.17 -18.46
CA GLY A 126 -5.80 20.44 -17.78
C GLY A 126 -4.56 20.97 -17.06
N TYR A 127 -3.35 20.72 -17.59
CA TYR A 127 -2.10 21.13 -16.96
C TYR A 127 -1.25 21.95 -17.94
N GLN A 128 -0.88 23.17 -17.51
CA GLN A 128 0.07 24.05 -18.19
C GLN A 128 1.45 23.37 -18.29
N ALA A 129 2.08 23.48 -19.46
CA ALA A 129 3.42 22.97 -19.69
C ALA A 129 4.46 23.76 -18.88
N PHE A 130 5.47 23.05 -18.39
CA PHE A 130 6.70 23.59 -17.80
C PHE A 130 7.43 24.53 -18.77
#